data_AF-A0A3M1FQD0-F1
#
_entry.id   AF-A0A3M1FQD0-F1
#
_cell.length_a   1.000
_cell.length_b   1.000
_cell.length_c   1.000
_cell.angle_alpha   90.00
_cell.angle_beta   90.00
_cell.angle_gamma   90.00
#
_symmetry.space_group_name_H-M   'P 1'
#
loop_
_entity.id
_entity.type
_entity.pdbx_description
1 polymer ?
#
loop_
_entity_poly.entity_id
_entity_poly.type
_entity_poly.pdbx_seq_one_letter_code
_entity_poly.pdbx_strand_id
1 'polypeptide(L)' 'MSEEIKNKTGKRPRSLTSLTLGWLAEKVRKAEDIKEAIKSGQYKIDTKKVAASILNTDI' A
#
# COMPACT_ATOMS: atom_id res chain seq x y z
N MET A 1 -28.33 31.87 2.33
CA MET A 1 -27.47 31.69 3.52
C MET A 1 -27.48 30.22 3.94
N SER A 2 -26.97 29.31 3.12
CA SER A 2 -27.04 27.85 3.42
C SER A 2 -25.88 27.03 2.84
N GLU A 3 -24.86 27.64 2.23
CA GLU A 3 -23.78 26.88 1.55
C GLU A 3 -22.45 26.79 2.31
N GLU A 4 -22.27 27.45 3.46
CA GLU A 4 -20.95 27.49 4.14
C GLU A 4 -20.67 26.37 5.17
N ILE A 5 -21.62 25.49 5.49
CA ILE A 5 -21.41 24.47 6.55
C ILE A 5 -20.67 23.21 6.04
N LYS A 6 -20.33 23.11 4.74
CA LYS A 6 -19.88 21.83 4.17
C LYS A 6 -18.37 21.56 4.20
N ASN A 7 -17.54 22.47 4.71
CA ASN A 7 -16.09 22.38 4.45
C ASN A 7 -15.15 22.49 5.66
N LYS A 8 -15.56 22.00 6.84
CA LYS A 8 -14.64 21.83 7.99
C LYS A 8 -14.95 20.57 8.80
N THR A 9 -14.99 19.40 8.16
CA THR A 9 -14.71 18.16 8.90
C THR A 9 -13.19 18.07 9.10
N GLY A 10 -12.68 18.79 10.11
CA GLY A 10 -11.29 18.63 10.53
C GLY A 10 -11.04 17.16 10.81
N LYS A 11 -10.25 16.48 9.96
CA LYS A 11 -9.89 15.07 10.16
C LYS A 11 -9.26 14.98 11.54
N ARG A 12 -9.90 14.26 12.46
CA ARG A 12 -9.32 13.98 13.77
C ARG A 12 -7.94 13.35 13.54
N PRO A 13 -6.89 13.79 14.26
CA PRO A 13 -5.58 13.17 14.14
C PRO A 13 -5.75 11.68 14.43
N ARG A 14 -5.31 10.85 13.48
CA ARG A 14 -5.44 9.40 13.63
C ARG A 14 -4.51 8.95 14.74
N SER A 15 -5.01 8.09 15.63
CA SER A 15 -4.13 7.44 16.61
C SER A 15 -3.05 6.65 15.89
N LEU A 16 -1.89 6.48 16.53
CA LEU A 16 -0.81 5.63 15.99
C LEU A 16 -1.32 4.25 15.60
N THR A 17 -2.21 3.66 16.42
CA THR A 17 -2.87 2.38 16.14
C THR A 17 -3.73 2.39 14.88
N SER A 18 -4.47 3.47 14.60
CA SER A 18 -5.24 3.59 13.37
C SER A 18 -4.34 3.76 12.14
N LEU A 19 -3.17 4.37 12.33
CA LEU A 19 -2.17 4.55 11.28
C LEU A 19 -1.47 3.23 10.95
N THR A 20 -1.07 2.47 11.97
CA THR A 20 -0.47 1.13 11.79
C THR A 20 -1.46 0.13 11.19
N LEU A 21 -2.73 0.14 11.63
CA LEU A 21 -3.78 -0.69 11.03
C LEU A 21 -4.05 -0.32 9.57
N GLY A 22 -4.03 0.99 9.25
CA GLY A 22 -4.14 1.44 7.86
C GLY A 22 -2.99 0.94 7.00
N TRP A 23 -1.75 1.08 7.48
CA TRP A 23 -0.57 0.56 6.80
C TRP A 23 -0.61 -0.97 6.63
N LEU A 24 -1.02 -1.69 7.67
CA LEU A 24 -1.14 -3.16 7.61
C LEU A 24 -2.20 -3.57 6.58
N ALA A 25 -3.36 -2.91 6.58
CA ALA A 25 -4.40 -3.17 5.59
C ALA A 25 -3.91 -2.93 4.15
N GLU A 26 -3.12 -1.87 3.92
CA GLU A 26 -2.50 -1.63 2.61
C GLU A 26 -1.51 -2.73 2.21
N LYS A 27 -0.71 -3.24 3.17
CA LYS A 27 0.21 -4.36 2.90
C LYS A 27 -0.53 -5.64 2.56
N VAL A 28 -1.62 -5.94 3.26
CA VAL A 28 -2.45 -7.13 2.99
C VAL A 28 -3.07 -7.03 1.59
N ARG A 29 -3.67 -5.89 1.23
CA ARG A 29 -4.24 -5.68 -0.11
C ARG A 29 -3.21 -5.87 -1.21
N LYS A 30 -2.03 -5.25 -1.08
CA LYS A 30 -0.94 -5.43 -2.05
C LYS A 30 -0.51 -6.89 -2.18
N ALA A 31 -0.51 -7.65 -1.08
CA ALA A 31 -0.18 -9.06 -1.13
C ALA A 31 -1.26 -9.89 -1.86
N GLU A 32 -2.54 -9.55 -1.68
CA GLU A 32 -3.65 -10.16 -2.42
C GLU A 32 -3.58 -9.85 -3.91
N ASP A 33 -3.34 -8.59 -4.29
CA ASP A 33 -3.17 -8.16 -5.67
C ASP A 33 -2.02 -8.93 -6.36
N ILE A 34 -0.89 -9.08 -5.67
CA ILE A 34 0.26 -9.85 -6.17
C ILE A 34 -0.11 -11.32 -6.34
N LYS A 35 -0.80 -11.93 -5.37
CA LYS A 35 -1.24 -13.33 -5.46
C LYS A 35 -2.18 -13.54 -6.66
N GLU A 36 -3.11 -12.63 -6.89
CA GLU A 36 -4.03 -12.69 -8.02
C GLU A 36 -3.30 -12.48 -9.35
N ALA A 37 -2.35 -11.55 -9.41
CA ALA A 37 -1.49 -11.34 -10.58
C ALA A 37 -0.65 -12.59 -10.90
N ILE A 38 -0.15 -13.29 -9.89
CA ILE A 38 0.59 -14.55 -10.06
C ILE A 38 -0.34 -15.64 -10.59
N LYS A 39 -1.54 -15.79 -10.01
CA LYS A 39 -2.52 -16.80 -10.43
C LYS A 39 -3.01 -16.57 -11.87
N SER A 40 -3.17 -15.32 -12.29
CA SER A 40 -3.54 -14.96 -13.66
C SER A 40 -2.38 -15.07 -14.65
N GLY A 41 -1.16 -15.35 -14.19
CA GLY A 41 0.04 -15.48 -15.03
C GLY A 41 0.55 -14.15 -15.60
N GLN A 42 -0.02 -13.01 -15.21
CA GLN A 42 0.38 -11.68 -15.67
C GLN A 42 1.45 -11.02 -14.79
N TYR A 43 1.83 -11.66 -13.68
CA TYR A 43 2.85 -11.13 -12.79
C TYR A 43 4.25 -11.21 -13.43
N LYS A 44 4.76 -10.07 -13.87
CA LYS A 44 6.12 -9.94 -14.41
C LYS A 44 7.11 -9.66 -13.28
N ILE A 45 7.97 -10.63 -12.99
CA ILE A 45 9.04 -10.49 -12.00
C ILE A 45 10.17 -9.66 -12.60
N ASP A 46 10.62 -8.64 -11.88
CA ASP A 46 11.84 -7.90 -12.21
C ASP A 46 13.06 -8.72 -11.76
N THR A 47 13.65 -9.46 -12.69
CA THR A 47 14.81 -10.31 -12.44
C THR A 47 16.03 -9.53 -11.95
N LYS A 48 16.18 -8.25 -12.33
CA LYS A 48 17.30 -7.42 -11.87
C LYS A 48 17.19 -7.13 -10.38
N LYS A 49 15.98 -6.79 -9.91
CA LYS A 49 15.73 -6.57 -8.48
C LYS A 49 15.91 -7.83 -7.65
N VAL A 50 15.45 -8.98 -8.16
CA VAL A 50 15.65 -10.27 -7.50
C VAL A 50 17.13 -10.61 -7.40
N ALA A 51 17.89 -10.45 -8.50
CA ALA A 51 19.34 -10.68 -8.49
C ALA A 51 20.06 -9.74 -7.52
N ALA A 52 19.71 -8.45 -7.50
CA ALA A 52 20.28 -7.48 -6.58
C ALA A 52 20.03 -7.86 -5.10
N SER A 53 18.82 -8.34 -4.79
CA SER A 53 18.46 -8.81 -3.44
C SER A 53 19.20 -10.09 -3.05
N ILE A 54 19.41 -11.03 -3.98
CA ILE A 54 20.17 -12.26 -3.71
C ILE A 54 21.66 -11.96 -3.48
N LEU A 55 22.21 -11.00 -4.23
CA LEU A 55 23.62 -10.61 -4.15
C LEU A 55 23.92 -9.61 -3.02
N ASN A 56 22.89 -9.16 -2.27
CA ASN A 56 22.98 -8.08 -1.28
C ASN A 56 23.66 -6.81 -1.82
N THR A 57 23.50 -6.54 -3.11
CA THR A 57 23.99 -5.33 -3.75
C THR A 57 22.84 -4.34 -3.82
N ASP A 58 22.88 -3.28 -3.03
CA ASP A 58 21.98 -2.13 -3.16
C ASP A 58 22.32 -1.38 -4.46
N ILE A 59 21.52 -1.59 -5.51
CA ILE A 59 21.53 -0.84 -6.77
C ILE A 59 20.15 -0.24 -6.99
#